data_AF-A0A9N9KS70-F1
#
_entry.id   AF-A0A9N9KS70-F1
#
_cell.length_a   1.000
_cell.length_b   1.000
_cell.length_c   1.000
_cell.angle_alpha   90.00
_cell.angle_beta   90.00
_cell.angle_gamma   90.00
#
_symmetry.space_group_name_H-M   'P 1'
#
loop_
_entity.id
_entity.type
_entity.pdbx_description
1 polymer ?
#
loop_
_entity_poly.entity_id
_entity_poly.type
_entity_poly.pdbx_seq_one_letter_code
_entity_poly.pdbx_strand_id
1 'polypeptide(L)'
;MDYYTDKTLLQNRLDLKPPLHPRRTLDQYYYWTLKDVETQDKSQVVYRATAPKKHLTDQFAKRDLECRECLQDIRVVPRLLMVDQLWLWILDGSQEPFNTPVVFLQLMERLKLRGKNELDNSDVHRRLRIRLNDVQKQEIHTAYDLAIVIIDQCSQVFFDRTTIRSLRPQVLEIFAHAIGDVSFKQIISFNHFLEYTRLFSVAYKTRSQKKTAIKHQSIIDINTEVKLLQEIKDILDELKIMINVLKEQQSVCKAFTRNMKSILAAASDPFSDTRFRQTRASLNDLLEGINERILELQRLADTATETSSALNDLLGLKQQQMGVVEARLEARETVEQGREVLRQGRTIMLFTVVTIVFMPLSFVTGIFGMNVAELNDGNLNIRQELTYMCEQLTIR
;
A
#
# COMPACT_ATOMS: atom_id res chain seq x y z
N MET A 1 -4.26 21.18 -12.11
CA MET A 1 -5.52 21.86 -12.51
C MET A 1 -5.48 23.27 -11.95
N ASP A 2 -5.66 24.30 -12.78
CA ASP A 2 -5.83 25.66 -12.25
C ASP A 2 -7.28 25.75 -11.79
N TYR A 3 -7.51 25.46 -10.50
CA TYR A 3 -8.83 25.16 -9.93
C TYR A 3 -9.86 26.26 -10.24
N TYR A 4 -9.44 27.49 -10.54
CA TYR A 4 -10.35 28.55 -10.96
C TYR A 4 -10.68 28.51 -12.46
N THR A 5 -9.68 28.42 -13.34
CA THR A 5 -9.87 28.47 -14.80
C THR A 5 -10.56 27.22 -15.31
N ASP A 6 -10.11 26.04 -14.85
CA ASP A 6 -10.73 24.77 -15.22
C ASP A 6 -12.14 24.67 -14.64
N LYS A 7 -12.38 25.16 -13.41
CA LYS A 7 -13.73 25.24 -12.83
C LYS A 7 -14.62 26.23 -13.56
N THR A 8 -14.10 27.37 -14.00
CA THR A 8 -14.88 28.36 -14.77
C THR A 8 -15.22 27.79 -16.16
N LEU A 9 -14.28 27.09 -16.78
CA LEU A 9 -14.49 26.46 -18.08
C LEU A 9 -15.44 25.26 -17.97
N LEU A 10 -15.33 24.45 -16.90
CA LEU A 10 -16.27 23.39 -16.55
C LEU A 10 -17.64 23.98 -16.22
N GLN A 11 -17.76 24.95 -15.33
CA GLN A 11 -19.04 25.57 -14.96
C GLN A 11 -19.74 26.23 -16.16
N ASN A 12 -18.98 26.88 -17.04
CA ASN A 12 -19.55 27.54 -18.21
C ASN A 12 -19.87 26.57 -19.35
N ARG A 13 -19.26 25.38 -19.38
CA ARG A 13 -19.33 24.46 -20.54
C ARG A 13 -19.71 23.01 -20.21
N LEU A 14 -20.00 22.66 -18.96
CA LEU A 14 -20.54 21.35 -18.57
C LEU A 14 -21.95 21.16 -19.14
N ASP A 15 -22.78 22.21 -19.07
CA ASP A 15 -24.19 22.16 -19.49
C ASP A 15 -24.37 22.43 -20.99
N LEU A 16 -23.28 22.74 -21.70
CA LEU A 16 -23.32 22.87 -23.15
C LEU A 16 -23.53 21.49 -23.79
N LYS A 17 -24.25 21.46 -24.92
CA LYS A 17 -24.32 20.29 -25.78
C LYS A 17 -23.38 20.50 -26.98
N PRO A 18 -22.33 19.67 -27.16
CA PRO A 18 -21.91 18.54 -26.31
C PRO A 18 -21.16 18.98 -25.04
N PRO A 19 -21.23 18.19 -23.95
CA PRO A 19 -20.61 18.54 -22.67
C PRO A 19 -19.08 18.46 -22.76
N LEU A 20 -18.39 19.33 -22.01
CA LEU A 20 -16.94 19.23 -21.85
C LEU A 20 -16.57 17.91 -21.17
N HIS A 21 -15.69 17.12 -21.79
CA HIS A 21 -15.13 15.92 -21.16
C HIS A 21 -14.03 16.31 -20.16
N PRO A 22 -14.24 16.17 -18.83
CA PRO A 22 -13.21 16.49 -17.85
C PRO A 22 -12.10 15.44 -17.90
N ARG A 23 -10.86 15.89 -17.67
CA ARG A 23 -9.72 15.01 -17.42
C ARG A 23 -9.98 14.20 -16.16
N ARG A 24 -9.56 12.94 -16.13
CA ARG A 24 -9.72 12.06 -14.97
C ARG A 24 -8.36 11.68 -14.41
N THR A 25 -8.22 11.61 -13.09
CA THR A 25 -7.06 10.94 -12.48
C THR A 25 -7.09 9.45 -12.78
N LEU A 26 -5.94 8.78 -12.59
CA LEU A 26 -5.82 7.35 -12.83
C LEU A 26 -6.91 6.56 -12.06
N ASP A 27 -7.15 6.95 -10.80
CA ASP A 27 -8.17 6.34 -9.95
C ASP A 27 -9.59 6.71 -10.38
N GLN A 28 -9.87 7.96 -10.77
CA GLN A 28 -11.18 8.34 -11.31
C GLN A 28 -11.51 7.63 -12.61
N TYR A 29 -10.49 7.35 -13.42
CA TYR A 29 -10.65 6.63 -14.67
C TYR A 29 -11.08 5.18 -14.43
N TYR A 30 -10.40 4.49 -13.52
CA TYR A 30 -10.64 3.07 -13.26
C TYR A 30 -11.84 2.84 -12.32
N TYR A 31 -11.96 3.64 -11.27
CA TYR A 31 -13.01 3.55 -10.25
C TYR A 31 -14.08 4.62 -10.45
N TRP A 32 -14.77 4.56 -11.59
CA TRP A 32 -15.78 5.55 -11.98
C TRP A 32 -16.97 5.70 -11.01
N THR A 33 -17.17 4.77 -10.08
CA THR A 33 -18.24 4.80 -9.06
C THR A 33 -17.84 5.53 -7.78
N LEU A 34 -16.56 5.83 -7.57
CA LEU A 34 -16.09 6.55 -6.38
C LEU A 34 -16.33 8.05 -6.53
N LYS A 35 -16.96 8.65 -5.50
CA LYS A 35 -17.32 10.08 -5.51
C LYS A 35 -16.17 11.01 -5.13
N ASP A 36 -15.23 10.53 -4.32
CA ASP A 36 -14.05 11.27 -3.89
C ASP A 36 -12.83 10.37 -4.00
N VAL A 37 -11.80 10.87 -4.67
CA VAL A 37 -10.53 10.18 -4.87
C VAL A 37 -9.33 11.00 -4.40
N GLU A 38 -9.54 12.13 -3.71
CA GLU A 38 -8.46 13.07 -3.45
C GLU A 38 -7.33 12.45 -2.61
N THR A 39 -7.69 11.52 -1.72
CA THR A 39 -6.75 10.74 -0.91
C THR A 39 -5.96 9.75 -1.75
N GLN A 40 -6.62 9.04 -2.69
CA GLN A 40 -5.94 8.13 -3.62
C GLN A 40 -5.04 8.88 -4.60
N ASP A 41 -5.47 10.05 -5.09
CA ASP A 41 -4.64 10.90 -5.93
C ASP A 41 -3.34 11.32 -5.19
N LYS A 42 -3.40 11.52 -3.86
CA LYS A 42 -2.20 11.83 -3.04
C LYS A 42 -1.35 10.60 -2.75
N SER A 43 -1.90 9.39 -2.84
CA SER A 43 -1.13 8.15 -2.68
C SER A 43 -0.46 7.69 -3.98
N GLN A 44 -0.83 8.27 -5.12
CA GLN A 44 -0.23 7.92 -6.41
C GLN A 44 1.30 7.95 -6.37
N VAL A 45 1.95 6.94 -6.93
CA VAL A 45 3.41 6.77 -6.92
C VAL A 45 4.13 8.00 -7.46
N VAL A 46 3.67 8.51 -8.60
CA VAL A 46 4.25 9.70 -9.25
C VAL A 46 4.05 10.96 -8.39
N TYR A 47 2.91 11.09 -7.72
CA TYR A 47 2.66 12.18 -6.79
C TYR A 47 3.63 12.12 -5.62
N ARG A 48 3.79 10.96 -4.98
CA ARG A 48 4.70 10.78 -3.84
C ARG A 48 6.16 11.05 -4.22
N ALA A 49 6.58 10.66 -5.42
CA ALA A 49 7.94 10.86 -5.89
C ALA A 49 8.27 12.32 -6.26
N THR A 50 7.26 13.10 -6.66
CA THR A 50 7.43 14.49 -7.12
C THR A 50 6.94 15.53 -6.13
N ALA A 51 6.25 15.13 -5.06
CA ALA A 51 5.82 16.02 -4.00
C ALA A 51 6.99 16.44 -3.10
N PRO A 52 6.97 17.67 -2.56
CA PRO A 52 7.96 18.10 -1.58
C PRO A 52 7.92 17.20 -0.36
N LYS A 53 9.09 16.77 0.12
CA LYS A 53 9.20 15.92 1.29
C LYS A 53 8.99 16.77 2.54
N LYS A 54 8.23 16.24 3.51
CA LYS A 54 8.09 16.91 4.81
C LYS A 54 9.40 16.76 5.57
N HIS A 55 9.96 17.89 6.02
CA HIS A 55 11.17 17.90 6.82
C HIS A 55 10.88 17.49 8.27
N LEU A 56 11.81 16.78 8.91
CA LEU A 56 11.68 16.37 10.31
C LEU A 56 11.56 17.58 11.27
N THR A 57 12.08 18.74 10.88
CA THR A 57 12.00 20.00 11.64
C THR A 57 10.60 20.62 11.65
N ASP A 58 9.70 20.26 10.73
CA ASP A 58 8.31 20.75 10.71
C ASP A 58 7.46 20.24 11.89
N GLN A 59 7.92 19.23 12.65
CA GLN A 59 7.21 18.74 13.83
C GLN A 59 7.40 19.65 15.06
N PHE A 60 8.43 20.51 15.08
CA PHE A 60 8.77 21.32 16.25
C PHE A 60 9.02 22.81 15.96
N ALA A 61 9.22 23.19 14.70
CA ALA A 61 9.41 24.59 14.31
C ALA A 61 8.25 25.05 13.41
N LYS A 62 7.64 26.20 13.72
CA LYS A 62 6.89 26.98 12.73
C LYS A 62 7.82 27.15 11.53
N ARG A 63 7.40 26.78 10.31
CA ARG A 63 8.17 26.90 9.05
C ARG A 63 9.17 28.06 9.09
N ASP A 64 10.38 27.81 9.58
CA ASP A 64 11.40 28.84 9.63
C ASP A 64 11.89 28.99 8.19
N LEU A 65 11.80 30.22 7.68
CA LEU A 65 12.27 30.59 6.33
C LEU A 65 13.78 30.37 6.14
N GLU A 66 14.49 29.88 7.15
CA GLU A 66 15.94 29.67 7.16
C GLU A 66 16.38 28.26 6.76
N CYS A 67 15.46 27.30 6.62
CA CYS A 67 15.82 25.97 6.15
C CYS A 67 16.07 25.99 4.63
N ARG A 68 17.33 25.77 4.22
CA ARG A 68 17.75 25.75 2.82
C ARG A 68 17.02 24.69 1.99
N GLU A 69 16.67 23.56 2.60
CA GLU A 69 15.92 22.48 1.95
C GLU A 69 14.43 22.84 1.80
N CYS A 70 13.79 23.43 2.82
CA CYS A 70 12.43 23.96 2.69
C CYS A 70 12.34 25.05 1.60
N LEU A 71 13.35 25.92 1.48
CA LEU A 71 13.43 26.94 0.42
C LEU A 71 13.59 26.32 -0.99
N GLN A 72 14.27 25.18 -1.10
CA GLN A 72 14.36 24.42 -2.35
C GLN A 72 13.04 23.70 -2.68
N ASP A 73 12.35 23.17 -1.67
CA ASP A 73 11.07 22.47 -1.80
C ASP A 73 9.91 23.36 -2.22
N ILE A 74 9.97 24.68 -1.96
CA ILE A 74 8.99 25.66 -2.50
C ILE A 74 8.93 25.61 -4.04
N ARG A 75 10.01 25.17 -4.70
CA ARG A 75 10.08 25.06 -6.17
C ARG A 75 9.64 23.69 -6.69
N VAL A 76 9.41 22.72 -5.81
CA VAL A 76 9.03 21.35 -6.19
C VAL A 76 7.52 21.29 -6.41
N VAL A 77 7.12 20.95 -7.65
CA VAL A 77 5.71 20.86 -8.03
C VAL A 77 5.28 19.40 -8.10
N PRO A 78 4.28 18.98 -7.29
CA PRO A 78 3.78 17.61 -7.35
C PRO A 78 3.05 17.34 -8.66
N ARG A 79 3.28 16.16 -9.23
CA ARG A 79 2.71 15.71 -10.50
C ARG A 79 1.77 14.52 -10.30
N LEU A 80 0.76 14.44 -11.16
CA LEU A 80 -0.24 13.38 -11.19
C LEU A 80 -0.32 12.78 -12.59
N LEU A 81 -0.50 11.47 -12.65
CA LEU A 81 -0.94 10.76 -13.84
C LEU A 81 -2.45 10.93 -13.98
N MET A 82 -2.85 11.41 -15.16
CA MET A 82 -4.22 11.53 -15.58
C MET A 82 -4.45 10.73 -16.86
N VAL A 83 -5.71 10.37 -17.08
CA VAL A 83 -6.21 9.74 -18.29
C VAL A 83 -7.14 10.72 -18.98
N ASP A 84 -6.83 10.97 -20.25
CA ASP A 84 -7.63 11.78 -21.16
C ASP A 84 -8.21 10.89 -22.26
N GLN A 85 -9.37 11.29 -22.79
CA GLN A 85 -10.06 10.60 -23.86
C GLN A 85 -10.25 11.56 -25.03
N LEU A 86 -9.80 11.17 -26.22
CA LEU A 86 -9.96 11.91 -27.46
C LEU A 86 -10.76 11.07 -28.44
N TRP A 87 -11.86 11.63 -28.95
CA TRP A 87 -12.65 11.00 -29.99
C TRP A 87 -12.19 11.52 -31.35
N LEU A 88 -11.73 10.62 -32.20
CA LEU A 88 -11.33 10.95 -33.56
C LEU A 88 -12.38 10.42 -34.54
N TRP A 89 -12.96 11.34 -35.30
CA TRP A 89 -13.93 11.02 -36.35
C TRP A 89 -13.27 11.26 -37.70
N ILE A 90 -13.19 10.21 -38.52
CA ILE A 90 -12.73 10.33 -39.91
C ILE A 90 -13.95 10.13 -40.79
N LEU A 91 -14.41 11.23 -41.37
CA LEU A 91 -15.54 11.26 -42.28
C LEU A 91 -15.00 10.97 -43.68
N ASP A 92 -14.99 9.70 -44.07
CA ASP A 92 -14.78 9.32 -45.46
C ASP A 92 -16.12 9.36 -46.20
N GLY A 93 -16.14 9.71 -47.49
CA GLY A 93 -17.38 9.92 -48.27
C GLY A 93 -18.25 8.66 -48.45
N SER A 94 -17.83 7.52 -47.90
CA SER A 94 -18.64 6.32 -47.70
C SER A 94 -19.66 6.54 -46.58
N GLN A 95 -20.89 6.10 -46.77
CA GLN A 95 -22.12 6.47 -46.06
C GLN A 95 -22.17 6.29 -44.51
N GLU A 96 -21.08 5.95 -43.83
CA GLU A 96 -21.00 5.78 -42.37
C GLU A 96 -19.77 6.52 -41.79
N PRO A 97 -19.94 7.52 -40.90
CA PRO A 97 -18.84 8.21 -40.25
C PRO A 97 -18.09 7.27 -39.30
N PHE A 98 -16.77 7.14 -39.45
CA PHE A 98 -15.96 6.27 -38.60
C PHE A 98 -15.60 6.97 -37.29
N ASN A 99 -15.88 6.30 -36.17
CA ASN A 99 -15.53 6.75 -34.83
C ASN A 99 -14.39 5.92 -34.23
N THR A 100 -13.27 6.56 -33.89
CA THR A 100 -12.18 5.96 -33.13
C THR A 100 -12.05 6.65 -31.77
N PRO A 101 -12.50 6.05 -30.66
CA PRO A 101 -12.09 6.50 -29.35
C PRO A 101 -10.59 6.26 -29.18
N VAL A 102 -9.81 7.29 -28.92
CA VAL A 102 -8.39 7.21 -28.55
C VAL A 102 -8.28 7.60 -27.08
N VAL A 103 -7.95 6.64 -26.23
CA VAL A 103 -7.69 6.89 -24.80
C VAL A 103 -6.18 7.10 -24.64
N PHE A 104 -5.75 8.07 -23.83
CA PHE A 104 -4.34 8.23 -23.53
C PHE A 104 -4.07 8.71 -22.12
N LEU A 105 -2.89 8.38 -21.63
CA LEU A 105 -2.39 8.89 -20.37
C LEU A 105 -1.73 10.25 -20.64
N GLN A 106 -1.80 11.17 -19.67
CA GLN A 106 -1.09 12.43 -19.66
C GLN A 106 -0.55 12.73 -18.26
N LEU A 107 0.70 13.20 -18.17
CA LEU A 107 1.26 13.71 -16.91
C LEU A 107 0.85 15.17 -16.74
N MET A 108 0.42 15.56 -15.55
CA MET A 108 0.09 16.95 -15.26
C MET A 108 0.58 17.36 -13.87
N GLU A 109 0.94 18.63 -13.74
CA GLU A 109 1.20 19.26 -12.45
C GLU A 109 -0.12 19.53 -11.68
N ARG A 110 -0.18 19.11 -10.40
CA ARG A 110 -1.38 19.29 -9.56
C ARG A 110 -1.64 20.76 -9.27
N LEU A 111 -0.58 21.55 -9.06
CA LEU A 111 -0.62 22.99 -8.80
C LEU A 111 0.13 23.74 -9.91
N LYS A 112 -0.59 24.25 -10.92
CA LYS A 112 -0.02 25.27 -11.80
C LYS A 112 0.10 26.56 -10.99
N LEU A 113 1.24 26.79 -10.36
CA LEU A 113 1.54 28.10 -9.77
C LEU A 113 1.64 29.11 -10.92
N ARG A 114 0.68 30.04 -10.94
CA ARG A 114 0.56 31.11 -11.92
C ARG A 114 1.90 31.82 -12.10
N GLY A 115 2.38 31.92 -13.35
CA GLY A 115 3.45 32.84 -13.72
C GLY A 115 4.73 32.23 -14.31
N LYS A 116 4.86 30.91 -14.38
CA LYS A 116 5.92 30.30 -15.19
C LYS A 116 5.32 29.41 -16.27
N ASN A 117 5.55 29.79 -17.53
CA ASN A 117 5.53 28.88 -18.67
C ASN A 117 6.69 27.87 -18.55
N GLU A 118 6.79 27.15 -17.42
CA GLU A 118 7.71 26.02 -17.36
C GLU A 118 7.19 24.97 -18.35
N LEU A 119 8.14 24.45 -19.12
CA LEU A 119 7.93 23.65 -20.33
C LEU A 119 7.37 22.29 -19.95
N ASP A 120 6.08 22.23 -19.60
CA ASP A 120 5.39 20.96 -19.47
C ASP A 120 5.24 20.34 -20.87
N ASN A 121 6.26 19.59 -21.25
CA ASN A 121 6.32 18.89 -22.52
C ASN A 121 5.49 17.60 -22.46
N SER A 122 4.88 17.26 -21.32
CA SER A 122 3.99 16.09 -21.21
C SER A 122 2.56 16.39 -21.67
N ASP A 123 2.24 17.66 -21.99
CA ASP A 123 0.94 18.03 -22.55
C ASP A 123 0.77 17.56 -24.00
N VAL A 124 -0.18 16.64 -24.23
CA VAL A 124 -0.42 16.02 -25.54
C VAL A 124 -0.73 17.07 -26.59
N HIS A 125 -1.54 18.08 -26.26
CA HIS A 125 -1.88 19.14 -27.20
C HIS A 125 -0.66 20.01 -27.57
N ARG A 126 0.26 20.25 -26.65
CA ARG A 126 1.54 20.91 -26.96
C ARG A 126 2.44 20.01 -27.81
N ARG A 127 2.58 18.73 -27.47
CA ARG A 127 3.37 17.76 -28.24
C ARG A 127 2.89 17.65 -29.68
N LEU A 128 1.57 17.52 -29.87
CA LEU A 128 0.95 17.51 -31.18
C LEU A 128 1.29 18.78 -31.96
N ARG A 129 1.19 19.96 -31.36
CA ARG A 129 1.55 21.22 -32.03
C ARG A 129 3.03 21.30 -32.40
N ILE A 130 3.93 20.87 -31.52
CA ILE A 130 5.36 20.83 -31.81
C ILE A 130 5.63 19.86 -32.96
N ARG A 131 5.11 18.63 -32.88
CA ARG A 131 5.27 17.64 -33.95
C ARG A 131 4.70 18.14 -35.27
N LEU A 132 3.51 18.74 -35.27
CA LEU A 132 2.89 19.30 -36.48
C LEU A 132 3.67 20.49 -37.06
N ASN A 133 4.39 21.25 -36.24
CA ASN A 133 5.28 22.32 -36.71
C ASN A 133 6.57 21.76 -37.33
N ASP A 134 7.09 20.64 -36.79
CA ASP A 134 8.30 19.98 -37.27
C ASP A 134 8.04 19.06 -38.48
N VAL A 135 6.79 18.62 -38.67
CA VAL A 135 6.36 17.90 -39.87
C VAL A 135 6.53 18.82 -41.08
N GLN A 136 7.39 18.42 -42.03
CA GLN A 136 7.44 19.08 -43.33
C GLN A 136 6.07 18.94 -44.01
N LYS A 137 5.58 19.97 -44.72
CA LYS A 137 4.25 20.02 -45.38
C LYS A 137 3.95 18.84 -46.34
N GLN A 138 4.92 17.97 -46.61
CA GLN A 138 4.84 16.80 -47.47
C GLN A 138 4.70 15.46 -46.71
N GLU A 139 4.64 15.41 -45.36
CA GLU A 139 4.43 14.12 -44.65
C GLU A 139 2.96 13.81 -44.35
N ILE A 140 2.06 14.81 -44.31
CA ILE A 140 0.63 14.62 -44.02
C ILE A 140 -0.17 14.85 -45.31
N HIS A 141 -0.62 13.77 -45.93
CA HIS A 141 -1.40 13.84 -47.17
C HIS A 141 -2.86 13.43 -46.98
N THR A 142 -3.13 12.52 -46.05
CA THR A 142 -4.47 12.03 -45.77
C THR A 142 -4.87 12.27 -44.32
N ALA A 143 -6.18 12.21 -44.05
CA ALA A 143 -6.70 12.22 -42.69
C ALA A 143 -6.17 11.03 -41.87
N TYR A 144 -5.84 9.90 -42.52
CA TYR A 144 -5.25 8.72 -41.90
C TYR A 144 -3.81 8.95 -41.44
N ASP A 145 -2.99 9.67 -42.22
CA ASP A 145 -1.63 10.02 -41.83
C ASP A 145 -1.65 10.96 -40.60
N LEU A 146 -2.57 11.92 -40.58
CA LEU A 146 -2.78 12.78 -39.41
C LEU A 146 -3.26 11.96 -38.19
N ALA A 147 -4.16 11.01 -38.39
CA ALA A 147 -4.64 10.12 -37.33
C ALA A 147 -3.49 9.30 -36.71
N ILE A 148 -2.57 8.80 -37.54
CA ILE A 148 -1.40 8.05 -37.08
C ILE A 148 -0.48 8.94 -36.26
N VAL A 149 -0.20 10.18 -36.71
CA VAL A 149 0.59 11.14 -35.93
C VAL A 149 -0.08 11.43 -34.58
N ILE A 150 -1.40 11.57 -34.55
CA ILE A 150 -2.13 11.81 -33.30
C ILE A 150 -1.99 10.60 -32.36
N ILE A 151 -2.29 9.39 -32.84
CA ILE A 151 -2.20 8.16 -32.05
C ILE A 151 -0.76 7.94 -31.56
N ASP A 152 0.23 8.20 -32.41
CA ASP A 152 1.64 8.09 -32.08
C ASP A 152 2.03 8.99 -30.91
N GLN A 153 1.72 10.29 -31.01
CA GLN A 153 2.04 11.25 -29.96
C GLN A 153 1.27 10.98 -28.66
N CYS A 154 0.03 10.50 -28.74
CA CYS A 154 -0.76 10.07 -27.59
C CYS A 154 -0.19 8.80 -26.92
N SER A 155 0.44 7.89 -27.68
CA SER A 155 1.05 6.67 -27.14
C SER A 155 2.41 6.94 -26.47
N GLN A 156 3.14 7.96 -26.93
CA GLN A 156 4.53 8.24 -26.55
C GLN A 156 4.69 9.14 -25.31
N VAL A 157 3.59 9.52 -24.65
CA VAL A 157 3.59 10.56 -23.60
C VAL A 157 4.55 10.25 -22.43
N PHE A 158 4.72 8.96 -22.08
CA PHE A 158 5.53 8.52 -20.93
C PHE A 158 6.79 7.74 -21.28
N PHE A 159 6.93 7.33 -22.55
CA PHE A 159 7.90 6.31 -22.95
C PHE A 159 9.02 6.88 -23.83
N ASP A 160 8.98 8.19 -24.09
CA ASP A 160 10.00 8.85 -24.89
C ASP A 160 11.28 9.09 -24.06
N ARG A 161 12.24 8.17 -24.21
CA ARG A 161 13.57 8.24 -23.59
C ARG A 161 14.52 9.21 -24.28
N THR A 162 14.15 9.73 -25.45
CA THR A 162 15.07 10.52 -26.30
C THR A 162 15.11 12.00 -25.90
N THR A 163 14.13 12.48 -25.12
CA THR A 163 14.08 13.88 -24.65
C THR A 163 14.83 14.08 -23.33
N ILE A 164 16.14 13.77 -23.32
CA ILE A 164 17.09 13.93 -22.19
C ILE A 164 17.11 15.37 -21.62
N ARG A 165 16.64 16.37 -22.39
CA ARG A 165 16.63 17.79 -22.01
C ARG A 165 15.42 18.25 -21.20
N SER A 166 14.45 17.39 -20.94
CA SER A 166 13.22 17.80 -20.25
C SER A 166 13.31 17.48 -18.76
N LEU A 167 12.86 18.40 -17.89
CA LEU A 167 12.62 18.16 -16.47
C LEU A 167 11.43 17.20 -16.25
N ARG A 168 11.33 16.14 -17.07
CA ARG A 168 10.29 15.13 -16.99
C ARG A 168 10.76 14.04 -16.02
N PRO A 169 9.92 13.66 -15.05
CA PRO A 169 10.17 12.42 -14.35
C PRO A 169 10.03 11.27 -15.33
N GLN A 170 11.06 10.43 -15.44
CA GLN A 170 10.96 9.16 -16.14
C GLN A 170 10.04 8.26 -15.32
N VAL A 171 8.76 8.20 -15.72
CA VAL A 171 7.71 7.56 -14.91
C VAL A 171 8.07 6.09 -14.64
N LEU A 172 8.62 5.39 -15.63
CA LEU A 172 9.11 4.02 -15.46
C LEU A 172 10.21 3.89 -14.40
N GLU A 173 11.18 4.82 -14.38
CA GLU A 173 12.22 4.84 -13.35
C GLU A 173 11.64 5.16 -11.97
N ILE A 174 10.63 6.01 -11.88
CA ILE A 174 9.93 6.28 -10.60
C ILE A 174 9.29 5.00 -10.07
N PHE A 175 8.56 4.27 -10.91
CA PHE A 175 7.94 3.01 -10.50
C PHE A 175 9.01 1.97 -10.11
N ALA A 176 10.07 1.84 -10.91
CA ALA A 176 11.20 0.96 -10.59
C ALA A 176 11.86 1.31 -9.26
N HIS A 177 12.09 2.60 -8.99
CA HIS A 177 12.65 3.08 -7.73
C HIS A 177 11.71 2.81 -6.55
N ALA A 178 10.40 3.06 -6.70
CA ALA A 178 9.42 2.80 -5.65
C ALA A 178 9.36 1.30 -5.28
N ILE A 179 9.39 0.41 -6.28
CA ILE A 179 9.47 -1.04 -6.07
C ILE A 179 10.79 -1.41 -5.38
N GLY A 180 11.90 -0.85 -5.86
CA GLY A 180 13.23 -1.06 -5.27
C GLY A 180 13.31 -0.64 -3.80
N ASP A 181 12.72 0.49 -3.44
CA ASP A 181 12.65 0.98 -2.06
C ASP A 181 11.88 0.02 -1.14
N VAL A 182 10.72 -0.49 -1.60
CA VAL A 182 9.93 -1.44 -0.82
C VAL A 182 10.67 -2.77 -0.69
N SER A 183 11.26 -3.26 -1.77
CA SER A 183 12.08 -4.48 -1.78
C SER A 183 13.26 -4.36 -0.81
N PHE A 184 13.97 -3.24 -0.82
CA PHE A 184 15.08 -2.99 0.10
C PHE A 184 14.63 -2.97 1.57
N LYS A 185 13.52 -2.29 1.88
CA LYS A 185 12.95 -2.28 3.24
C LYS A 185 12.48 -3.66 3.68
N GLN A 186 11.93 -4.47 2.76
CA GLN A 186 11.56 -5.86 3.00
C GLN A 186 12.78 -6.69 3.40
N ILE A 187 13.89 -6.58 2.65
CA ILE A 187 15.15 -7.28 2.97
C ILE A 187 15.67 -6.89 4.35
N ILE A 188 15.65 -5.59 4.68
CA ILE A 188 16.05 -5.11 6.02
C ILE A 188 15.19 -5.74 7.11
N SER A 189 13.86 -5.71 6.93
CA SER A 189 12.94 -6.29 7.91
C SER A 189 13.17 -7.79 8.07
N PHE A 190 13.39 -8.52 6.97
CA PHE A 190 13.67 -9.94 7.01
C PHE A 190 14.95 -10.25 7.80
N ASN A 191 16.04 -9.51 7.56
CA ASN A 191 17.29 -9.67 8.30
C ASN A 191 17.12 -9.37 9.80
N HIS A 192 16.37 -8.33 10.13
CA HIS A 192 16.05 -7.97 11.51
C HIS A 192 15.25 -9.07 12.21
N PHE A 193 14.27 -9.66 11.52
CA PHE A 193 13.51 -10.81 12.00
C PHE A 193 14.40 -12.04 12.27
N LEU A 194 15.33 -12.35 11.37
CA LEU A 194 16.27 -13.46 11.57
C LEU A 194 17.16 -13.24 12.78
N GLU A 195 17.71 -12.04 12.96
CA GLU A 195 18.55 -11.71 14.10
C GLU A 195 17.77 -11.76 15.43
N TYR A 196 16.55 -11.24 15.47
CA TYR A 196 15.71 -11.39 16.66
C TYR A 196 15.39 -12.84 16.97
N THR A 197 15.06 -13.64 15.96
CA THR A 197 14.78 -15.07 16.14
C THR A 197 16.00 -15.79 16.72
N ARG A 198 17.22 -15.48 16.26
CA ARG A 198 18.47 -16.00 16.84
C ARG A 198 18.65 -15.57 18.29
N LEU A 199 18.57 -14.27 18.57
CA LEU A 199 18.74 -13.73 19.93
C LEU A 199 17.73 -14.32 20.91
N PHE A 200 16.49 -14.51 20.45
CA PHE A 200 15.43 -15.13 21.22
C PHE A 200 15.76 -16.58 21.56
N SER A 201 16.23 -17.37 20.59
CA SER A 201 16.61 -18.75 20.82
C SER A 201 17.71 -18.90 21.89
N VAL A 202 18.65 -17.96 21.96
CA VAL A 202 19.73 -17.93 22.95
C VAL A 202 19.21 -17.47 24.32
N ALA A 203 18.40 -16.40 24.34
CA ALA A 203 17.81 -15.89 25.57
C ALA A 203 16.93 -16.92 26.26
N TYR A 204 16.26 -17.80 25.52
CA TYR A 204 15.46 -18.90 26.11
C TYR A 204 16.31 -19.97 26.79
N LYS A 205 17.52 -20.23 26.30
CA LYS A 205 18.46 -21.16 26.95
C LYS A 205 18.99 -20.61 28.27
N THR A 206 18.98 -19.29 28.46
CA THR A 206 19.41 -18.63 29.70
C THR A 206 18.21 -18.30 30.58
N ARG A 207 18.28 -18.61 31.87
CA ARG A 207 17.15 -18.60 32.83
C ARG A 207 16.68 -17.18 33.25
N SER A 208 16.92 -16.14 32.45
CA SER A 208 16.69 -14.74 32.82
C SER A 208 15.31 -14.23 32.35
N GLN A 209 14.37 -14.06 33.28
CA GLN A 209 12.95 -13.75 33.03
C GLN A 209 12.64 -12.31 32.56
N LYS A 210 13.47 -11.31 32.88
CA LYS A 210 13.09 -9.88 32.65
C LYS A 210 13.51 -9.29 31.30
N LYS A 211 14.49 -9.88 30.61
CA LYS A 211 14.96 -9.40 29.29
C LYS A 211 14.20 -10.01 28.10
N THR A 212 13.46 -11.08 28.32
CA THR A 212 12.68 -11.79 27.30
C THR A 212 11.37 -11.07 26.95
N ALA A 213 10.71 -10.39 27.91
CA ALA A 213 9.44 -9.70 27.69
C ALA A 213 9.56 -8.40 26.87
N ILE A 214 10.64 -7.62 27.07
CA ILE A 214 10.84 -6.34 26.34
C ILE A 214 11.30 -6.60 24.88
N LYS A 215 12.08 -7.66 24.64
CA LYS A 215 12.47 -8.10 23.28
C LYS A 215 11.33 -8.77 22.49
N HIS A 216 10.23 -9.06 23.16
CA HIS A 216 9.05 -9.71 22.60
C HIS A 216 8.20 -8.73 21.80
N GLN A 217 7.97 -7.53 22.34
CA GLN A 217 7.19 -6.48 21.67
C GLN A 217 7.77 -6.05 20.32
N SER A 218 9.09 -6.06 20.14
CA SER A 218 9.73 -5.70 18.86
C SER A 218 9.63 -6.79 17.78
N ILE A 219 9.37 -8.05 18.15
CA ILE A 219 9.09 -9.13 17.19
C ILE A 219 7.64 -9.04 16.68
N ILE A 220 6.74 -8.54 17.54
CA ILE A 220 5.29 -8.48 17.34
C ILE A 220 4.85 -7.24 16.53
N ASP A 221 5.72 -6.24 16.35
CA ASP A 221 5.36 -5.08 15.53
C ASP A 221 5.35 -5.45 14.04
N ILE A 222 4.16 -5.81 13.56
CA ILE A 222 3.85 -6.13 12.17
C ILE A 222 3.47 -4.85 11.37
N ASN A 223 3.33 -3.71 12.06
CA ASN A 223 2.81 -2.49 11.43
C ASN A 223 3.74 -1.98 10.33
N THR A 224 5.04 -2.22 10.43
CA THR A 224 6.01 -1.86 9.38
C THR A 224 5.78 -2.66 8.12
N GLU A 225 5.67 -3.98 8.20
CA GLU A 225 5.49 -4.84 7.02
C GLU A 225 4.10 -4.67 6.40
N VAL A 226 3.07 -4.44 7.21
CA VAL A 226 1.72 -4.15 6.69
C VAL A 226 1.70 -2.86 5.88
N LYS A 227 2.42 -1.82 6.33
CA LYS A 227 2.56 -0.58 5.57
C LYS A 227 3.32 -0.79 4.25
N LEU A 228 4.40 -1.59 4.27
CA LEU A 228 5.12 -1.95 3.05
C LEU A 228 4.25 -2.77 2.09
N LEU A 229 3.44 -3.69 2.63
CA LEU A 229 2.50 -4.50 1.84
C LEU A 229 1.39 -3.64 1.23
N GLN A 230 0.87 -2.66 1.96
CA GLN A 230 -0.07 -1.69 1.42
C GLN A 230 0.59 -0.88 0.29
N GLU A 231 1.80 -0.38 0.52
CA GLU A 231 2.54 0.42 -0.47
C GLU A 231 2.81 -0.35 -1.78
N ILE A 232 3.22 -1.62 -1.72
CA ILE A 232 3.45 -2.42 -2.93
C ILE A 232 2.14 -2.79 -3.64
N LYS A 233 1.05 -2.98 -2.91
CA LYS A 233 -0.28 -3.23 -3.49
C LYS A 233 -0.81 -2.01 -4.23
N ASP A 234 -0.66 -0.82 -3.64
CA ASP A 234 -1.02 0.44 -4.28
C ASP A 234 -0.21 0.63 -5.59
N ILE A 235 1.11 0.37 -5.56
CA ILE A 235 1.97 0.38 -6.76
C ILE A 235 1.46 -0.61 -7.83
N LEU A 236 1.11 -1.84 -7.43
CA LEU A 236 0.61 -2.87 -8.33
C LEU A 236 -0.71 -2.46 -8.99
N ASP A 237 -1.62 -1.86 -8.25
CA ASP A 237 -2.91 -1.45 -8.78
C ASP A 237 -2.75 -0.28 -9.76
N GLU A 238 -1.90 0.71 -9.46
CA GLU A 238 -1.56 1.79 -10.40
C GLU A 238 -0.94 1.24 -11.71
N LEU A 239 0.00 0.29 -11.61
CA LEU A 239 0.61 -0.36 -12.78
C LEU A 239 -0.42 -1.12 -13.62
N LYS A 240 -1.35 -1.85 -12.98
CA LYS A 240 -2.45 -2.55 -13.69
C LYS A 240 -3.35 -1.57 -14.43
N ILE A 241 -3.70 -0.42 -13.83
CA ILE A 241 -4.51 0.59 -14.51
C ILE A 241 -3.77 1.12 -15.73
N MET A 242 -2.47 1.43 -15.61
CA MET A 242 -1.66 1.87 -16.74
C MET A 242 -1.60 0.82 -17.87
N ILE A 243 -1.40 -0.46 -17.52
CA ILE A 243 -1.41 -1.57 -18.49
C ILE A 243 -2.77 -1.66 -19.19
N ASN A 244 -3.87 -1.49 -18.47
CA ASN A 244 -5.20 -1.52 -19.05
C ASN A 244 -5.42 -0.38 -20.06
N VAL A 245 -4.98 0.84 -19.74
CA VAL A 245 -5.06 1.97 -20.69
C VAL A 245 -4.24 1.70 -21.95
N LEU A 246 -3.03 1.15 -21.83
CA LEU A 246 -2.22 0.79 -23.01
C LEU A 246 -2.86 -0.35 -23.83
N LYS A 247 -3.51 -1.32 -23.18
CA LYS A 247 -4.25 -2.38 -23.88
C LYS A 247 -5.45 -1.83 -24.65
N GLU A 248 -6.16 -0.84 -24.09
CA GLU A 248 -7.22 -0.13 -24.80
C GLU A 248 -6.66 0.62 -26.01
N GLN A 249 -5.55 1.35 -25.85
CA GLN A 249 -4.83 1.98 -26.97
C GLN A 249 -4.44 0.97 -28.06
N GLN A 250 -3.92 -0.18 -27.65
CA GLN A 250 -3.55 -1.26 -28.57
C GLN A 250 -4.79 -1.78 -29.33
N SER A 251 -5.92 -1.95 -28.65
CA SER A 251 -7.19 -2.38 -29.25
C SER A 251 -7.68 -1.38 -30.30
N VAL A 252 -7.60 -0.09 -29.96
CA VAL A 252 -7.96 1.04 -30.83
C VAL A 252 -7.07 1.05 -32.07
N CYS A 253 -5.76 0.93 -31.91
CA CYS A 253 -4.81 0.87 -33.03
C CYS A 253 -5.07 -0.36 -33.92
N LYS A 254 -5.36 -1.52 -33.33
CA LYS A 254 -5.74 -2.73 -34.08
C LYS A 254 -7.03 -2.54 -34.86
N ALA A 255 -8.04 -1.88 -34.28
CA ALA A 255 -9.30 -1.57 -34.95
C ALA A 255 -9.09 -0.60 -36.11
N PHE A 256 -8.30 0.46 -35.90
CA PHE A 256 -7.91 1.40 -36.93
C PHE A 256 -7.21 0.70 -38.11
N THR A 257 -6.24 -0.18 -37.84
CA THR A 257 -5.54 -0.97 -38.86
C THR A 257 -6.47 -1.92 -39.62
N ARG A 258 -7.46 -2.54 -38.96
CA ARG A 258 -8.45 -3.39 -39.63
C ARG A 258 -9.35 -2.60 -40.57
N ASN A 259 -9.82 -1.44 -40.12
CA ASN A 259 -10.74 -0.61 -40.89
C ASN A 259 -10.03 0.01 -42.10
N MET A 260 -8.79 0.47 -41.91
CA MET A 260 -7.97 0.92 -43.02
C MET A 260 -7.82 -0.18 -44.08
N LYS A 261 -7.50 -1.43 -43.69
CA LYS A 261 -7.44 -2.56 -44.64
C LYS A 261 -8.75 -2.79 -45.42
N SER A 262 -9.90 -2.60 -44.77
CA SER A 262 -11.21 -2.77 -45.40
C SER A 262 -11.50 -1.69 -46.45
N ILE A 263 -11.15 -0.45 -46.17
CA ILE A 263 -11.32 0.69 -47.10
C ILE A 263 -10.40 0.51 -48.31
N LEU A 264 -9.21 -0.04 -48.08
CA LEU A 264 -8.24 -0.33 -49.13
C LEU A 264 -8.67 -1.44 -50.08
N ALA A 265 -9.32 -2.48 -49.57
CA ALA A 265 -9.88 -3.52 -50.42
C ALA A 265 -10.94 -2.96 -51.40
N ALA A 266 -11.56 -1.83 -51.07
CA ALA A 266 -12.52 -1.14 -51.93
C ALA A 266 -11.88 -0.16 -52.93
N ALA A 267 -10.63 0.27 -52.72
CA ALA A 267 -9.94 1.28 -53.55
C ALA A 267 -8.86 0.63 -54.44
N SER A 268 -9.22 0.23 -55.67
CA SER A 268 -8.36 -0.55 -56.59
C SER A 268 -7.29 0.26 -57.36
N ASP A 269 -6.65 1.28 -56.77
CA ASP A 269 -5.69 2.16 -57.48
C ASP A 269 -4.20 1.83 -57.17
N PRO A 270 -3.34 1.55 -58.18
CA PRO A 270 -1.91 1.25 -57.99
C PRO A 270 -1.07 2.33 -57.31
N PHE A 271 -1.37 3.63 -57.51
CA PHE A 271 -0.60 4.72 -56.89
C PHE A 271 -0.91 4.91 -55.39
N SER A 272 -2.01 4.31 -54.97
CA SER A 272 -2.41 4.22 -53.58
C SER A 272 -1.59 3.14 -52.84
N ASP A 273 -1.22 2.05 -53.51
CA ASP A 273 -0.57 0.87 -52.89
C ASP A 273 0.80 1.17 -52.27
N THR A 274 1.66 1.97 -52.91
CA THR A 274 2.98 2.33 -52.34
C THR A 274 2.88 3.19 -51.08
N ARG A 275 1.96 4.15 -51.04
CA ARG A 275 1.72 4.99 -49.87
C ARG A 275 1.05 4.21 -48.75
N PHE A 276 0.11 3.33 -49.10
CA PHE A 276 -0.50 2.46 -48.11
C PHE A 276 0.46 1.46 -47.49
N ARG A 277 1.47 0.99 -48.23
CA ARG A 277 2.57 0.21 -47.65
C ARG A 277 3.35 1.00 -46.61
N GLN A 278 3.62 2.29 -46.85
CA GLN A 278 4.28 3.18 -45.88
C GLN A 278 3.40 3.41 -44.65
N THR A 279 2.15 3.82 -44.83
CA THR A 279 1.19 4.04 -43.73
C THR A 279 0.96 2.77 -42.91
N ARG A 280 0.91 1.59 -43.56
CA ARG A 280 0.80 0.29 -42.90
C ARG A 280 2.07 -0.08 -42.12
N ALA A 281 3.26 0.22 -42.67
CA ALA A 281 4.52 0.03 -41.96
C ALA A 281 4.54 0.89 -40.69
N SER A 282 4.23 2.19 -40.79
CA SER A 282 4.16 3.09 -39.64
C SER A 282 3.15 2.64 -38.57
N LEU A 283 2.01 2.07 -38.97
CA LEU A 283 1.03 1.50 -38.03
C LEU A 283 1.53 0.24 -37.33
N ASN A 284 2.27 -0.62 -38.05
CA ASN A 284 2.87 -1.80 -37.44
C ASN A 284 3.97 -1.40 -36.45
N ASP A 285 4.82 -0.45 -36.81
CA ASP A 285 5.87 0.09 -35.93
C ASP A 285 5.25 0.70 -34.66
N LEU A 286 4.15 1.43 -34.81
CA LEU A 286 3.39 1.98 -33.69
C LEU A 286 2.79 0.89 -32.79
N LEU A 287 2.21 -0.15 -33.38
CA LEU A 287 1.69 -1.30 -32.63
C LEU A 287 2.78 -2.06 -31.90
N GLU A 288 3.94 -2.24 -32.52
CA GLU A 288 5.11 -2.87 -31.91
C GLU A 288 5.62 -2.05 -30.73
N GLY A 289 5.77 -0.73 -30.90
CA GLY A 289 6.15 0.18 -29.81
C GLY A 289 5.16 0.17 -28.64
N ILE A 290 3.85 0.08 -28.89
CA ILE A 290 2.85 -0.08 -27.82
C ILE A 290 3.02 -1.44 -27.12
N ASN A 291 3.30 -2.52 -27.85
CA ASN A 291 3.51 -3.85 -27.27
C ASN A 291 4.75 -3.90 -26.37
N GLU A 292 5.86 -3.31 -26.80
CA GLU A 292 7.09 -3.22 -26.02
C GLU A 292 6.85 -2.49 -24.69
N ARG A 293 6.08 -1.40 -24.73
CA ARG A 293 5.72 -0.61 -23.53
C ARG A 293 4.81 -1.38 -22.58
N ILE A 294 3.84 -2.13 -23.12
CA ILE A 294 3.02 -3.04 -22.32
C ILE A 294 3.91 -4.08 -21.64
N LEU A 295 4.85 -4.67 -22.37
CA LEU A 295 5.77 -5.67 -21.84
C LEU A 295 6.67 -5.08 -20.74
N GLU A 296 7.14 -3.85 -20.91
CA GLU A 296 7.95 -3.17 -19.90
C GLU A 296 7.15 -2.92 -18.60
N LEU A 297 5.91 -2.42 -18.69
CA LEU A 297 5.06 -2.28 -17.51
C LEU A 297 4.70 -3.63 -16.87
N GLN A 298 4.52 -4.68 -17.67
CA GLN A 298 4.30 -6.03 -17.15
C GLN A 298 5.50 -6.53 -16.36
N ARG A 299 6.73 -6.34 -16.85
CA ARG A 299 7.94 -6.69 -16.11
C ARG A 299 8.01 -5.99 -14.76
N LEU A 300 7.70 -4.70 -14.70
CA LEU A 300 7.63 -3.96 -13.44
C LEU A 300 6.55 -4.52 -12.50
N ALA A 301 5.38 -4.86 -13.03
CA ALA A 301 4.30 -5.47 -12.26
C ALA A 301 4.68 -6.87 -11.73
N ASP A 302 5.43 -7.66 -12.50
CA ASP A 302 5.92 -8.98 -12.08
C ASP A 302 6.92 -8.82 -10.92
N THR A 303 7.89 -7.90 -11.03
CA THR A 303 8.84 -7.60 -9.93
C THR A 303 8.13 -7.11 -8.67
N ALA A 304 7.11 -6.26 -8.82
CA ALA A 304 6.30 -5.80 -7.70
C ALA A 304 5.48 -6.95 -7.06
N THR A 305 5.00 -7.90 -7.88
CA THR A 305 4.27 -9.09 -7.43
C THR A 305 5.18 -10.03 -6.63
N GLU A 306 6.40 -10.26 -7.12
CA GLU A 306 7.43 -11.01 -6.39
C GLU A 306 7.73 -10.37 -5.03
N THR A 307 7.92 -9.05 -5.00
CA THR A 307 8.14 -8.29 -3.76
C THR A 307 6.96 -8.40 -2.80
N SER A 308 5.72 -8.34 -3.32
CA SER A 308 4.52 -8.53 -2.51
C SER A 308 4.41 -9.96 -1.97
N SER A 309 4.79 -10.98 -2.74
CA SER A 309 4.81 -12.37 -2.27
C SER A 309 5.84 -12.54 -1.15
N ALA A 310 7.05 -12.04 -1.33
CA ALA A 310 8.11 -12.09 -0.32
C ALA A 310 7.73 -11.39 0.99
N LEU A 311 6.96 -10.28 0.92
CA LEU A 311 6.38 -9.62 2.09
C LEU A 311 5.32 -10.47 2.78
N ASN A 312 4.41 -11.10 2.03
CA ASN A 312 3.41 -12.01 2.59
C ASN A 312 4.07 -13.23 3.26
N ASP A 313 5.13 -13.78 2.67
CA ASP A 313 5.88 -14.89 3.24
C ASP A 313 6.55 -14.49 4.55
N LEU A 314 7.19 -13.31 4.61
CA LEU A 314 7.77 -12.77 5.85
C LEU A 314 6.69 -12.56 6.93
N LEU A 315 5.53 -12.00 6.56
CA LEU A 315 4.40 -11.84 7.48
C LEU A 315 3.92 -13.19 8.02
N GLY A 316 3.80 -14.19 7.16
CA GLY A 316 3.45 -15.56 7.55
C GLY A 316 4.46 -16.17 8.52
N LEU A 317 5.76 -16.01 8.25
CA LEU A 317 6.83 -16.50 9.13
C LEU A 317 6.80 -15.79 10.50
N LYS A 318 6.59 -14.48 10.53
CA LYS A 318 6.44 -13.73 11.79
C LYS A 318 5.23 -14.23 12.58
N GLN A 319 4.09 -14.42 11.93
CA GLN A 319 2.87 -14.94 12.58
C GLN A 319 3.06 -16.34 13.15
N GLN A 320 3.67 -17.26 12.39
CA GLN A 320 4.00 -18.60 12.87
C GLN A 320 4.94 -18.53 14.08
N GLN A 321 5.96 -17.67 14.02
CA GLN A 321 6.90 -17.51 15.10
C GLN A 321 6.24 -16.94 16.36
N MET A 322 5.32 -15.96 16.23
CA MET A 322 4.54 -15.45 17.37
C MET A 322 3.75 -16.58 18.04
N GLY A 323 3.06 -17.43 17.29
CA GLY A 323 2.32 -18.56 17.86
C GLY A 323 3.21 -19.57 18.59
N VAL A 324 4.38 -19.90 18.02
CA VAL A 324 5.37 -20.79 18.69
C VAL A 324 5.87 -20.18 19.99
N VAL A 325 6.06 -18.87 19.98
CA VAL A 325 6.63 -18.11 21.07
C VAL A 325 5.62 -17.93 22.21
N GLU A 326 4.36 -17.63 21.90
CA GLU A 326 3.24 -17.57 22.85
C GLU A 326 3.03 -18.92 23.53
N ALA A 327 2.91 -20.01 22.75
CA ALA A 327 2.75 -21.36 23.29
C ALA A 327 3.89 -21.75 24.25
N ARG A 328 5.12 -21.31 23.97
CA ARG A 328 6.27 -21.55 24.86
C ARG A 328 6.25 -20.70 26.12
N LEU A 329 5.75 -19.47 26.05
CA LEU A 329 5.58 -18.63 27.23
C LEU A 329 4.51 -19.20 28.16
N GLU A 330 3.35 -19.56 27.61
CA GLU A 330 2.25 -20.18 28.36
C GLU A 330 2.69 -21.49 29.03
N ALA A 331 3.43 -22.34 28.30
CA ALA A 331 4.02 -23.56 28.85
C ALA A 331 4.99 -23.27 30.01
N ARG A 332 5.70 -22.14 30.00
CA ARG A 332 6.56 -21.76 31.13
C ARG A 332 5.78 -21.22 32.31
N GLU A 333 4.79 -20.36 32.06
CA GLU A 333 3.96 -19.79 33.11
C GLU A 333 3.21 -20.89 33.85
N THR A 334 2.63 -21.85 33.13
CA THR A 334 1.97 -23.03 33.72
C THR A 334 2.93 -23.88 34.57
N VAL A 335 4.17 -24.10 34.13
CA VAL A 335 5.18 -24.81 34.92
C VAL A 335 5.56 -24.04 36.18
N GLU A 336 5.65 -22.71 36.11
CA GLU A 336 5.99 -21.86 37.24
C GLU A 336 4.85 -21.80 38.26
N GLN A 337 3.60 -21.66 37.80
CA GLN A 337 2.40 -21.81 38.61
C GLN A 337 2.35 -23.19 39.27
N GLY A 338 2.65 -24.27 38.53
CA GLY A 338 2.73 -25.62 39.09
C GLY A 338 3.77 -25.75 40.21
N ARG A 339 4.94 -25.08 40.09
CA ARG A 339 5.94 -25.05 41.17
C ARG A 339 5.46 -24.30 42.41
N GLU A 340 4.76 -23.19 42.22
CA GLU A 340 4.21 -22.42 43.35
C GLU A 340 3.07 -23.18 44.04
N VAL A 341 2.22 -23.88 43.30
CA VAL A 341 1.20 -24.80 43.87
C VAL A 341 1.87 -25.91 44.69
N LEU A 342 2.97 -26.51 44.19
CA LEU A 342 3.72 -27.52 44.95
C LEU A 342 4.32 -26.95 46.24
N ARG A 343 4.85 -25.72 46.20
CA ARG A 343 5.35 -25.03 47.40
C ARG A 343 4.24 -24.75 48.41
N GLN A 344 3.10 -24.26 47.93
CA GLN A 344 1.93 -24.01 48.77
C GLN A 344 1.43 -25.32 49.40
N GLY A 345 1.41 -26.42 48.65
CA GLY A 345 1.05 -27.75 49.16
C GLY A 345 1.94 -28.22 50.31
N ARG A 346 3.26 -27.94 50.26
CA ARG A 346 4.18 -28.24 51.38
C ARG A 346 3.88 -27.40 52.62
N THR A 347 3.55 -26.13 52.46
CA THR A 347 3.15 -25.26 53.57
C THR A 347 1.86 -25.75 54.22
N ILE A 348 0.87 -26.16 53.41
CA ILE A 348 -0.39 -26.73 53.91
C ILE A 348 -0.10 -28.03 54.67
N MET A 349 0.74 -28.92 54.15
CA MET A 349 1.13 -30.16 54.83
C MET A 349 1.80 -29.89 56.18
N LEU A 350 2.65 -28.87 56.28
CA LEU A 350 3.32 -28.52 57.53
C LEU A 350 2.31 -27.97 58.56
N PHE A 351 1.37 -27.13 58.11
CA PHE A 351 0.29 -26.63 58.95
C PHE A 351 -0.63 -27.75 59.44
N THR A 352 -0.97 -28.73 58.59
CA THR A 352 -1.81 -29.86 59.01
C THR A 352 -1.12 -30.75 60.04
N VAL A 353 0.19 -31.03 59.89
CA VAL A 353 0.96 -31.79 60.89
C VAL A 353 0.97 -31.09 62.24
N VAL A 354 1.27 -29.78 62.27
CA VAL A 354 1.23 -28.98 63.51
C VAL A 354 -0.18 -29.02 64.12
N THR A 355 -1.21 -28.85 63.30
CA THR A 355 -2.61 -28.87 63.77
C THR A 355 -3.00 -30.22 64.36
N ILE A 356 -2.63 -31.35 63.73
CA ILE A 356 -2.95 -32.70 64.21
C ILE A 356 -2.28 -33.02 65.55
N VAL A 357 -1.07 -32.52 65.80
CA VAL A 357 -0.34 -32.76 67.05
C VAL A 357 -0.81 -31.82 68.16
N PHE A 358 -0.91 -30.52 67.87
CA PHE A 358 -1.18 -29.51 68.89
C PHE A 358 -2.66 -29.35 69.22
N MET A 359 -3.59 -29.67 68.31
CA MET A 359 -5.02 -29.54 68.61
C MET A 359 -5.48 -30.53 69.71
N PRO A 360 -5.16 -31.84 69.65
CA PRO A 360 -5.50 -32.76 70.72
C PRO A 360 -4.75 -32.43 72.02
N LEU A 361 -3.47 -32.05 71.93
CA LEU A 361 -2.71 -31.63 73.12
C LEU A 361 -3.33 -30.40 73.79
N SER A 362 -3.71 -29.39 73.00
CA SER A 362 -4.35 -28.17 73.50
C SER A 362 -5.70 -28.47 74.14
N PHE A 363 -6.46 -29.41 73.56
CA PHE A 363 -7.72 -29.88 74.14
C PHE A 363 -7.50 -30.57 75.48
N VAL A 364 -6.51 -31.47 75.59
CA VAL A 364 -6.15 -32.16 76.84
C VAL A 364 -5.67 -31.17 77.90
N THR A 365 -4.79 -30.22 77.54
CA THR A 365 -4.39 -29.15 78.47
C THR A 365 -5.55 -28.26 78.86
N GLY A 366 -6.53 -28.06 77.97
CA GLY A 366 -7.78 -27.38 78.26
C GLY A 366 -8.58 -28.11 79.34
N ILE A 367 -8.80 -29.43 79.19
CA ILE A 367 -9.47 -30.26 80.20
C ILE A 367 -8.76 -30.20 81.56
N PHE A 368 -7.43 -30.34 81.59
CA PHE A 368 -6.69 -30.29 82.85
C PHE A 368 -6.56 -28.88 83.45
N GLY A 369 -6.72 -27.83 82.64
CA GLY A 369 -6.78 -26.44 83.08
C GLY A 369 -8.16 -26.01 83.59
N MET A 370 -9.20 -26.83 83.37
CA MET A 370 -10.54 -26.54 83.88
C MET A 370 -10.61 -26.74 85.40
N ASN A 371 -11.44 -25.90 86.04
CA ASN A 371 -11.58 -25.90 87.49
C ASN A 371 -12.72 -26.85 87.88
N VAL A 372 -12.43 -28.15 87.82
CA VAL A 372 -13.42 -29.22 88.01
C VAL A 372 -13.27 -29.88 89.36
N ALA A 373 -14.39 -30.27 89.97
CA ALA A 373 -14.43 -30.90 91.29
C ALA A 373 -13.55 -32.17 91.41
N GLU A 374 -13.44 -32.91 90.30
CA GLU A 374 -12.75 -34.21 90.24
C GLU A 374 -11.22 -34.08 90.07
N LEU A 375 -10.72 -32.91 89.66
CA LEU A 375 -9.30 -32.70 89.33
C LEU A 375 -8.64 -31.54 90.10
N ASN A 376 -9.38 -30.47 90.45
CA ASN A 376 -8.84 -29.21 90.97
C ASN A 376 -9.72 -28.53 92.06
N ASP A 377 -10.50 -29.26 92.86
CA ASP A 377 -11.40 -28.68 93.91
C ASP A 377 -12.40 -27.62 93.35
N GLY A 378 -12.82 -27.77 92.10
CA GLY A 378 -13.82 -26.92 91.46
C GLY A 378 -15.26 -27.18 91.92
N ASN A 379 -16.17 -26.23 91.67
CA ASN A 379 -17.58 -26.32 92.09
C ASN A 379 -18.49 -27.14 91.13
N LEU A 380 -18.01 -27.47 89.93
CA LEU A 380 -18.79 -28.16 88.88
C LEU A 380 -18.16 -29.51 88.54
N ASN A 381 -19.00 -30.50 88.20
CA ASN A 381 -18.53 -31.82 87.76
C ASN A 381 -18.17 -31.82 86.26
N ILE A 382 -17.24 -32.69 85.83
CA ILE A 382 -16.72 -32.77 84.44
C ILE A 382 -17.87 -32.90 83.43
N ARG A 383 -18.88 -33.71 83.77
CA ARG A 383 -20.03 -33.94 82.90
C ARG A 383 -20.84 -32.67 82.65
N GLN A 384 -21.02 -31.82 83.67
CA GLN A 384 -21.79 -30.58 83.53
C GLN A 384 -21.02 -29.55 82.71
N GLU A 385 -19.73 -29.40 82.97
CA GLU A 385 -18.87 -28.44 82.27
C GLU A 385 -18.73 -28.78 80.78
N LEU A 386 -18.55 -30.06 80.42
CA LEU A 386 -18.54 -30.52 79.03
C LEU A 386 -19.90 -30.34 78.33
N THR A 387 -21.01 -30.48 79.06
CA THR A 387 -22.36 -30.27 78.50
C THR A 387 -22.55 -28.79 78.13
N TYR A 388 -22.13 -27.86 78.99
CA TYR A 388 -22.18 -26.42 78.69
C TYR A 388 -21.23 -26.01 77.54
N MET A 389 -20.04 -26.60 77.46
CA MET A 389 -19.10 -26.34 76.35
C MET A 389 -19.66 -26.81 74.99
N CYS A 390 -20.24 -28.02 74.94
CA CYS A 390 -20.77 -28.58 73.70
C CYS A 390 -22.08 -27.93 73.26
N GLU A 391 -22.96 -27.53 74.19
CA GLU A 391 -24.20 -26.78 73.85
C GLU A 391 -23.92 -25.40 73.25
N GLN A 392 -22.81 -24.74 73.61
CA GLN A 392 -22.43 -23.47 72.98
C GLN A 392 -21.83 -23.62 71.59
N LEU A 393 -21.24 -24.78 71.27
CA LEU A 393 -20.64 -25.04 69.95
C LEU A 393 -21.68 -25.33 68.84
N THR A 394 -22.90 -25.74 69.20
CA THR A 394 -24.00 -26.03 68.26
C THR A 394 -24.83 -24.79 67.87
N ILE A 395 -24.55 -23.60 68.42
CA ILE A 395 -25.33 -22.37 68.19
C ILE A 395 -24.60 -21.38 67.25
N ARG A 396 -23.66 -21.82 66.41
CA ARG A 396 -23.05 -20.96 65.37
C ARG A 396 -23.05 -21.58 63.98
#